data_AF-A0A838WHY3-F1
#
_entry.id   AF-A0A838WHY3-F1
#
_cell.length_a   1.000
_cell.length_b   1.000
_cell.length_c   1.000
_cell.angle_alpha   90.00
_cell.angle_beta   90.00
_cell.angle_gamma   90.00
#
_symmetry.space_group_name_H-M   'P 1'
#
loop_
_entity.id
_entity.type
_entity.pdbx_description
1 polymer ?
#
loop_
_entity_poly.entity_id
_entity_poly.type
_entity_poly.pdbx_seq_one_letter_code
_entity_poly.pdbx_strand_id
1 'polypeptide(L)'
;MVTETSTIYSLQAPKDISVTDIENELAQIWQSYGIQGENGTLPAAIRATTFTLVVYEPEETQYLLAATGFYTGPIDGILGPHTKTSIREVQKKHGLSETGIPTSETISILRKEYFKLQHSGEHGDSHGAAMGYTHSPTSPTIADEIALRNPCRIITLCPIAGEDEGVKAQVSAYCPIQKQSSSTLVCCEYITLTGTTTALERIGGMIPALLIGGLPKFLWWKATPDSQNPLFKRLAAVCNNVIVDSCNFNSPEKDLLTLQDLADTGVPLADLNWRRLSAWQELTAEAYDAPQRRAALRQVDRVNIDYEKGNPAQALLFLGWLASRLEWEPVSYQKESGDYDITNIVFVSKDQRQIAAELAGVPVADIGEIVGDLIALRLSSSNTEANCGTVICTETGGCMRMETQGGAQSAGLFQQVNSLAEQKPEFLLSQQVQRWGREALFEESLQVITKTMKLL
;
A
#
# COMPACT_ATOMS: atom_id res chain seq x y z
N MET A 1 30.74 -2.50 12.42
CA MET A 1 29.90 -3.49 11.71
C MET A 1 29.66 -4.66 12.65
N VAL A 2 28.55 -4.63 13.37
CA VAL A 2 28.05 -5.78 14.13
C VAL A 2 27.08 -6.47 13.19
N THR A 3 27.37 -7.71 12.82
CA THR A 3 26.46 -8.58 12.09
C THR A 3 25.19 -8.77 12.92
N GLU A 4 24.06 -8.25 12.45
CA GLU A 4 22.76 -8.49 13.06
C GLU A 4 22.45 -9.99 12.99
N THR A 5 22.46 -10.64 14.15
CA THR A 5 22.02 -12.03 14.30
C THR A 5 20.51 -12.10 14.06
N SER A 6 20.08 -13.02 13.20
CA SER A 6 18.67 -13.24 12.85
C SER A 6 17.81 -13.36 14.10
N THR A 7 16.84 -12.46 14.26
CA THR A 7 15.87 -12.41 15.37
C THR A 7 14.77 -13.47 15.23
N ILE A 8 14.89 -14.40 14.29
CA ILE A 8 13.90 -15.39 13.93
C ILE A 8 14.54 -16.78 13.93
N TYR A 9 13.91 -17.73 14.62
CA TYR A 9 14.28 -19.15 14.69
C TYR A 9 13.42 -19.95 13.71
N SER A 10 14.04 -20.68 12.79
CA SER A 10 13.32 -21.58 11.87
C SER A 10 13.04 -22.93 12.55
N LEU A 11 11.77 -23.26 12.76
CA LEU A 11 11.37 -24.63 13.15
C LEU A 11 11.33 -25.54 11.93
N GLN A 12 10.82 -25.01 10.82
CA GLN A 12 10.67 -25.73 9.57
C GLN A 12 10.91 -24.75 8.42
N ALA A 13 11.97 -24.99 7.66
CA ALA A 13 12.18 -24.31 6.38
C ALA A 13 11.08 -24.74 5.37
N PRO A 14 10.85 -23.95 4.30
CA PRO A 14 9.77 -24.22 3.36
C PRO A 14 9.87 -25.64 2.80
N LYS A 15 8.79 -26.41 2.97
CA LYS A 15 8.67 -27.79 2.50
C LYS A 15 7.54 -27.88 1.50
N ASP A 16 7.84 -28.40 0.31
CA ASP A 16 6.85 -28.70 -0.71
C ASP A 16 5.91 -29.82 -0.25
N ILE A 17 4.61 -29.61 -0.44
CA ILE A 17 3.56 -30.55 -0.05
C ILE A 17 2.38 -30.52 -1.03
N SER A 18 1.49 -31.50 -0.94
CA SER A 18 0.18 -31.43 -1.59
C SER A 18 -0.70 -30.38 -0.90
N VAL A 19 -1.53 -29.67 -1.66
CA VAL A 19 -2.52 -28.72 -1.13
C VAL A 19 -3.47 -29.40 -0.13
N THR A 20 -3.74 -30.70 -0.27
CA THR A 20 -4.60 -31.46 0.65
C THR A 20 -3.94 -31.81 1.98
N ASP A 21 -2.61 -31.74 2.06
CA ASP A 21 -1.83 -32.20 3.22
C ASP A 21 -1.37 -31.03 4.12
N ILE A 22 -1.71 -29.79 3.78
CA ILE A 22 -1.30 -28.57 4.50
C ILE A 22 -1.53 -28.67 6.01
N GLU A 23 -2.75 -28.96 6.46
CA GLU A 23 -3.06 -29.03 7.89
C GLU A 23 -2.41 -30.23 8.58
N ASN A 24 -2.24 -31.35 7.86
CA ASN A 24 -1.56 -32.53 8.40
C ASN A 24 -0.08 -32.23 8.66
N GLU A 25 0.60 -31.58 7.72
CA GLU A 25 2.01 -31.18 7.88
C GLU A 25 2.17 -30.16 9.02
N LEU A 26 1.30 -29.14 9.09
CA LEU A 26 1.32 -28.17 10.19
C LEU A 26 1.07 -28.84 11.56
N ALA A 27 0.14 -29.79 11.65
CA ALA A 27 -0.11 -30.54 12.87
C ALA A 27 1.12 -31.36 13.31
N GLN A 28 1.85 -31.96 12.37
CA GLN A 28 3.08 -32.70 12.67
C GLN A 28 4.17 -31.79 13.24
N ILE A 29 4.37 -30.59 12.68
CA ILE A 29 5.32 -29.60 13.23
C ILE A 29 5.01 -29.34 14.70
N TRP A 30 3.75 -29.02 15.04
CA TRP A 30 3.39 -28.68 16.43
C TRP A 30 3.43 -29.87 17.39
N GLN A 31 3.21 -31.10 16.91
CA GLN A 31 3.42 -32.30 17.72
C GLN A 31 4.89 -32.52 18.07
N SER A 32 5.81 -32.21 17.15
CA SER A 32 7.25 -32.36 17.37
C SER A 32 7.85 -31.37 18.38
N TYR A 33 7.29 -30.17 18.49
CA TYR A 33 7.81 -29.11 19.36
C TYR A 33 6.93 -28.75 20.58
N GLY A 34 5.71 -29.28 20.66
CA GLY A 34 4.75 -29.01 21.74
C GLY A 34 4.98 -29.83 23.02
N ILE A 35 5.81 -30.87 22.97
CA ILE A 35 6.23 -31.66 24.13
C ILE A 35 7.63 -31.19 24.50
N GLN A 36 7.88 -30.86 25.79
CA GLN A 36 9.25 -30.65 26.27
C GLN A 36 10.08 -31.86 25.82
N GLY A 37 10.96 -31.66 24.84
CA GLY A 37 11.68 -32.77 24.23
C GLY A 37 12.37 -33.56 25.33
N GLU A 38 12.26 -34.89 25.31
CA GLU A 38 12.81 -35.81 26.31
C GLU A 38 14.32 -35.60 26.58
N ASN A 39 15.01 -34.77 25.79
CA ASN A 39 16.43 -34.46 25.91
C ASN A 39 16.78 -32.96 26.14
N GLY A 40 15.81 -32.05 26.34
CA GLY A 40 16.09 -30.65 26.73
C GLY A 40 16.89 -29.80 25.72
N THR A 41 17.07 -30.24 24.48
CA THR A 41 17.90 -29.59 23.46
C THR A 41 17.16 -28.61 22.54
N LEU A 42 15.82 -28.66 22.49
CA LEU A 42 14.99 -27.77 21.67
C LEU A 42 14.04 -26.95 22.57
N PRO A 43 13.89 -25.63 22.34
CA PRO A 43 12.91 -24.83 23.07
C PRO A 43 11.50 -25.34 22.77
N ALA A 44 10.63 -25.39 23.78
CA ALA A 44 9.22 -25.67 23.56
C ALA A 44 8.65 -24.60 22.61
N ALA A 45 7.84 -25.00 21.64
CA ALA A 45 7.25 -24.06 20.70
C ALA A 45 5.77 -24.36 20.48
N ILE A 46 4.96 -23.31 20.42
CA ILE A 46 3.53 -23.38 20.16
C ILE A 46 3.15 -22.50 18.98
N ARG A 47 2.10 -22.91 18.27
CA ARG A 47 1.52 -22.11 17.20
C ARG A 47 0.89 -20.83 17.72
N ALA A 48 1.01 -19.77 16.94
CA ALA A 48 0.32 -18.53 17.21
C ALA A 48 -1.21 -18.63 17.03
N THR A 49 -1.95 -17.88 17.85
CA THR A 49 -3.42 -17.83 17.85
C THR A 49 -3.93 -16.38 17.91
N THR A 50 -3.25 -15.45 17.22
CA THR A 50 -3.61 -14.03 17.21
C THR A 50 -4.61 -13.70 16.09
N PHE A 51 -4.27 -14.00 14.84
CA PHE A 51 -5.07 -13.77 13.63
C PHE A 51 -4.55 -14.61 12.46
N THR A 52 -5.28 -14.58 11.33
CA THR A 52 -4.79 -15.05 10.03
C THR A 52 -4.68 -13.89 9.05
N LEU A 53 -3.53 -13.75 8.39
CA LEU A 53 -3.31 -12.81 7.29
C LEU A 53 -3.24 -13.57 5.97
N VAL A 54 -4.19 -13.31 5.09
CA VAL A 54 -4.16 -13.78 3.70
C VAL A 54 -3.54 -12.68 2.86
N VAL A 55 -2.47 -12.99 2.13
CA VAL A 55 -1.78 -12.05 1.25
C VAL A 55 -1.97 -12.51 -0.19
N TYR A 56 -2.58 -11.68 -1.04
CA TYR A 56 -2.53 -11.89 -2.48
C TYR A 56 -1.36 -11.08 -3.02
N GLU A 57 -0.33 -11.79 -3.48
CA GLU A 57 0.95 -11.20 -3.88
C GLU A 57 1.23 -11.53 -5.34
N PRO A 58 0.77 -10.69 -6.28
CA PRO A 58 1.02 -10.92 -7.69
C PRO A 58 2.50 -10.78 -8.02
N GLU A 59 2.92 -11.52 -9.04
CA GLU A 59 4.25 -11.38 -9.60
C GLU A 59 4.48 -9.92 -10.07
N GLU A 60 5.66 -9.37 -9.77
CA GLU A 60 6.04 -7.96 -10.03
C GLU A 60 6.04 -7.56 -11.52
N THR A 61 5.90 -8.52 -12.44
CA THR A 61 6.01 -8.33 -13.88
C THR A 61 5.12 -7.19 -14.40
N GLN A 62 3.83 -7.19 -14.09
CA GLN A 62 2.90 -6.14 -14.57
C GLN A 62 3.28 -4.76 -14.05
N TYR A 63 3.71 -4.68 -12.78
CA TYR A 63 4.19 -3.44 -12.18
C TYR A 63 5.41 -2.91 -12.89
N LEU A 64 6.43 -3.75 -13.08
CA LEU A 64 7.65 -3.34 -13.75
C LEU A 64 7.38 -2.94 -15.20
N LEU A 65 6.49 -3.65 -15.91
CA LEU A 65 6.09 -3.28 -17.27
C LEU A 65 5.40 -1.92 -17.34
N ALA A 66 4.51 -1.62 -16.38
CA ALA A 66 3.83 -0.34 -16.31
C ALA A 66 4.81 0.79 -16.00
N ALA A 67 5.63 0.61 -14.97
CA ALA A 67 6.60 1.59 -14.53
C ALA A 67 7.71 1.87 -15.56
N THR A 68 8.04 0.90 -16.41
CA THR A 68 8.99 1.08 -17.53
C THR A 68 8.32 1.50 -18.83
N GLY A 69 7.01 1.77 -18.82
CA GLY A 69 6.26 2.35 -19.93
C GLY A 69 5.83 1.36 -21.03
N PHE A 70 5.97 0.06 -20.81
CA PHE A 70 5.56 -0.97 -21.78
C PHE A 70 4.12 -1.44 -21.60
N TYR A 71 3.46 -1.10 -20.49
CA TYR A 71 2.12 -1.58 -20.17
C TYR A 71 1.24 -0.47 -19.62
N THR A 72 0.01 -0.41 -20.10
CA THR A 72 -0.99 0.61 -19.71
C THR A 72 -2.30 -0.02 -19.22
N GLY A 73 -2.32 -1.33 -19.04
CA GLY A 73 -3.45 -2.07 -18.48
C GLY A 73 -3.42 -2.16 -16.94
N PRO A 74 -4.41 -2.81 -16.33
CA PRO A 74 -4.47 -2.97 -14.87
C PRO A 74 -3.40 -3.94 -14.34
N ILE A 75 -2.75 -3.62 -13.21
CA ILE A 75 -1.97 -4.57 -12.39
C ILE A 75 -2.94 -5.34 -11.49
N ASP A 76 -3.51 -6.39 -12.05
CA ASP A 76 -4.45 -7.30 -11.41
C ASP A 76 -3.80 -8.66 -11.05
N GLY A 77 -2.53 -8.83 -11.39
CA GLY A 77 -1.80 -10.10 -11.35
C GLY A 77 -2.16 -11.05 -12.50
N ILE A 78 -3.02 -10.63 -13.44
CA ILE A 78 -3.55 -11.43 -14.54
C ILE A 78 -2.81 -11.09 -15.83
N LEU A 79 -1.98 -12.03 -16.30
CA LEU A 79 -1.25 -11.90 -17.56
C LEU A 79 -2.15 -12.09 -18.78
N GLY A 80 -3.05 -11.13 -19.02
CA GLY A 80 -3.97 -11.09 -20.16
C GLY A 80 -3.27 -10.78 -21.49
N PRO A 81 -4.03 -10.71 -22.61
CA PRO A 81 -3.46 -10.44 -23.94
C PRO A 81 -2.60 -9.18 -24.00
N HIS A 82 -3.00 -8.12 -23.29
CA HIS A 82 -2.24 -6.87 -23.21
C HIS A 82 -0.91 -7.06 -22.50
N THR A 83 -0.89 -7.68 -21.32
CA THR A 83 0.36 -7.92 -20.58
C THR A 83 1.30 -8.84 -21.35
N LYS A 84 0.78 -9.91 -21.98
CA LYS A 84 1.60 -10.79 -22.84
C LYS A 84 2.20 -10.05 -24.02
N THR A 85 1.47 -9.10 -24.60
CA THR A 85 1.98 -8.27 -25.70
C THR A 85 3.10 -7.36 -25.22
N SER A 86 2.92 -6.66 -24.10
CA SER A 86 3.96 -5.85 -23.46
C SER A 86 5.21 -6.65 -23.08
N ILE A 87 5.04 -7.89 -22.60
CA ILE A 87 6.16 -8.78 -22.33
C ILE A 87 6.92 -9.13 -23.61
N ARG A 88 6.21 -9.45 -24.70
CA ARG A 88 6.86 -9.71 -26.00
C ARG A 88 7.59 -8.48 -26.51
N GLU A 89 7.03 -7.28 -26.32
CA GLU A 89 7.69 -6.04 -26.70
C GLU A 89 9.00 -5.83 -25.94
N VAL A 90 9.01 -6.08 -24.63
CA VAL A 90 10.22 -6.04 -23.81
C VAL A 90 11.22 -7.11 -24.25
N GLN A 91 10.76 -8.35 -24.42
CA GLN A 91 11.61 -9.45 -24.87
C GLN A 91 12.25 -9.13 -26.21
N LYS A 92 11.45 -8.64 -27.17
CA LYS A 92 11.92 -8.21 -28.48
C LYS A 92 12.91 -7.05 -28.39
N LYS A 93 12.59 -6.01 -27.61
CA LYS A 93 13.47 -4.84 -27.44
C LYS A 93 14.83 -5.23 -26.86
N HIS A 94 14.86 -6.25 -26.00
CA HIS A 94 16.06 -6.70 -25.30
C HIS A 94 16.68 -7.98 -25.86
N GLY A 95 16.24 -8.45 -27.03
CA GLY A 95 16.83 -9.61 -27.72
C GLY A 95 16.59 -10.95 -27.02
N LEU A 96 15.57 -11.06 -26.18
CA LEU A 96 15.12 -12.31 -25.57
C LEU A 96 14.15 -13.06 -26.50
N SER A 97 13.92 -14.34 -26.20
CA SER A 97 12.88 -15.11 -26.88
C SER A 97 11.49 -14.51 -26.59
N GLU A 98 10.75 -14.16 -27.64
CA GLU A 98 9.41 -13.51 -27.59
C GLU A 98 8.29 -14.46 -27.14
N THR A 99 8.48 -15.12 -26.00
CA THR A 99 7.53 -16.10 -25.44
C THR A 99 6.23 -15.43 -24.97
N GLY A 100 6.29 -14.16 -24.58
CA GLY A 100 5.19 -13.47 -23.90
C GLY A 100 4.95 -13.96 -22.48
N ILE A 101 5.92 -14.69 -21.91
CA ILE A 101 5.95 -15.19 -20.53
C ILE A 101 7.11 -14.48 -19.82
N PRO A 102 6.92 -13.90 -18.63
CA PRO A 102 7.98 -13.23 -17.89
C PRO A 102 8.97 -14.26 -17.33
N THR A 103 10.00 -14.58 -18.11
CA THR A 103 11.11 -15.41 -17.64
C THR A 103 11.93 -14.64 -16.59
N SER A 104 12.72 -15.35 -15.77
CA SER A 104 13.63 -14.70 -14.82
C SER A 104 14.57 -13.69 -15.48
N GLU A 105 14.98 -13.94 -16.73
CA GLU A 105 15.74 -12.98 -17.55
C GLU A 105 14.91 -11.74 -17.90
N THR A 106 13.65 -11.92 -18.31
CA THR A 106 12.73 -10.82 -18.62
C THR A 106 12.52 -9.92 -17.40
N ILE A 107 12.26 -10.52 -16.24
CA ILE A 107 12.06 -9.81 -14.96
C ILE A 107 13.34 -9.06 -14.55
N SER A 108 14.51 -9.68 -14.70
CA SER A 108 15.79 -9.05 -14.37
C SER A 108 16.06 -7.82 -15.24
N ILE A 109 15.72 -7.88 -16.53
CA ILE A 109 15.82 -6.74 -17.45
C ILE A 109 14.85 -5.64 -17.05
N LEU A 110 13.60 -6.00 -16.76
CA LEU A 110 12.58 -5.05 -16.32
C LEU A 110 12.97 -4.32 -15.03
N ARG A 111 13.50 -5.04 -14.04
CA ARG A 111 14.08 -4.45 -12.82
C ARG A 111 15.22 -3.49 -13.14
N LYS A 112 16.10 -3.87 -14.07
CA LYS A 112 17.24 -3.03 -14.47
C LYS A 112 16.81 -1.77 -15.21
N GLU A 113 15.85 -1.86 -16.12
CA GLU A 113 15.28 -0.69 -16.82
C GLU A 113 14.57 0.23 -15.83
N TYR A 114 13.78 -0.33 -14.91
CA TYR A 114 13.16 0.42 -13.83
C TYR A 114 14.23 1.14 -12.97
N PHE A 115 15.26 0.43 -12.53
CA PHE A 115 16.34 1.02 -11.73
C PHE A 115 17.07 2.16 -12.46
N LYS A 116 17.32 2.01 -13.77
CA LYS A 116 17.93 3.09 -14.57
C LYS A 116 17.03 4.32 -14.65
N LEU A 117 15.72 4.15 -14.84
CA LEU A 117 14.76 5.25 -14.87
C LEU A 117 14.75 6.02 -13.54
N GLN A 118 14.96 5.32 -12.43
CA GLN A 118 15.05 5.92 -11.10
C GLN A 118 16.37 6.68 -10.84
N HIS A 119 17.45 6.36 -11.55
CA HIS A 119 18.80 6.89 -11.28
C HIS A 119 19.39 7.75 -12.41
N SER A 120 18.60 8.14 -13.42
CA SER A 120 19.06 9.01 -14.51
C SER A 120 19.05 10.52 -14.19
N GLY A 121 18.87 10.91 -12.92
CA GLY A 121 19.12 12.28 -12.43
C GLY A 121 20.61 12.56 -12.23
N GLU A 122 21.07 13.80 -12.46
CA GLU A 122 22.49 14.18 -12.58
C GLU A 122 23.36 14.05 -11.30
N HIS A 123 22.82 13.63 -10.16
CA HIS A 123 23.61 13.35 -8.94
C HIS A 123 23.33 11.95 -8.43
N GLY A 124 24.22 11.02 -8.81
CA GLY A 124 24.20 9.65 -8.34
C GLY A 124 24.68 9.58 -6.89
N ASP A 125 23.75 9.53 -5.96
CA ASP A 125 24.01 9.11 -4.58
C ASP A 125 23.37 7.74 -4.30
N SER A 126 24.15 6.93 -3.61
CA SER A 126 23.94 5.51 -3.37
C SER A 126 22.93 5.25 -2.27
N HIS A 127 21.64 5.30 -2.59
CA HIS A 127 20.56 4.76 -1.73
C HIS A 127 19.73 3.70 -2.47
N GLY A 128 20.45 2.76 -3.09
CA GLY A 128 19.87 1.58 -3.75
C GLY A 128 19.29 0.58 -2.76
N ALA A 129 18.05 0.83 -2.34
CA ALA A 129 17.09 -0.19 -1.92
C ALA A 129 15.67 0.24 -2.34
N ALA A 130 15.53 0.67 -3.60
CA ALA A 130 14.23 0.78 -4.22
C ALA A 130 13.57 -0.61 -4.20
N MET A 131 12.48 -0.71 -3.43
CA MET A 131 11.42 -1.73 -3.40
C MET A 131 11.20 -2.38 -2.02
N GLY A 132 10.04 -2.10 -1.42
CA GLY A 132 9.31 -3.00 -0.51
C GLY A 132 8.79 -4.28 -1.18
N TYR A 133 9.47 -4.76 -2.22
CA TYR A 133 9.17 -5.96 -2.97
C TYR A 133 10.48 -6.63 -3.37
N THR A 134 11.04 -7.42 -2.46
CA THR A 134 11.97 -8.47 -2.83
C THR A 134 11.35 -9.80 -2.43
N HIS A 135 10.79 -10.52 -3.41
CA HIS A 135 10.54 -11.95 -3.23
C HIS A 135 11.90 -12.66 -3.26
N SER A 136 12.55 -12.69 -2.11
CA SER A 136 13.72 -13.51 -1.87
C SER A 136 13.30 -14.59 -0.87
N PRO A 137 13.35 -15.89 -1.22
CA PRO A 137 13.07 -16.97 -0.28
C PRO A 137 14.07 -17.03 0.90
N THR A 138 15.09 -16.15 0.90
CA THR A 138 16.15 -16.06 1.91
C THR A 138 16.27 -14.69 2.58
N SER A 139 15.46 -13.69 2.20
CA SER A 139 15.43 -12.38 2.87
C SER A 139 14.20 -12.32 3.78
N PRO A 140 14.27 -11.62 4.94
CA PRO A 140 13.09 -11.43 5.78
C PRO A 140 12.01 -10.73 4.96
N THR A 141 10.89 -11.41 4.80
CA THR A 141 9.71 -10.97 4.05
C THR A 141 8.89 -9.98 4.88
N ILE A 142 7.93 -9.29 4.25
CA ILE A 142 6.95 -8.43 4.95
C ILE A 142 6.21 -9.18 6.06
N ALA A 143 5.97 -10.46 5.83
CA ALA A 143 5.37 -11.37 6.79
C ALA A 143 6.21 -11.52 8.07
N ASP A 144 7.53 -11.33 8.00
CA ASP A 144 8.46 -11.47 9.12
C ASP A 144 8.42 -10.27 10.09
N GLU A 145 8.25 -9.04 9.59
CA GLU A 145 8.04 -7.85 10.44
C GLU A 145 6.71 -7.92 11.22
N ILE A 146 5.67 -8.46 10.58
CA ILE A 146 4.38 -8.73 11.22
C ILE A 146 4.56 -9.82 12.27
N ALA A 147 5.20 -10.94 11.89
CA ALA A 147 5.46 -12.08 12.77
C ALA A 147 6.30 -11.71 14.00
N LEU A 148 7.27 -10.79 13.86
CA LEU A 148 8.09 -10.29 14.96
C LEU A 148 7.27 -9.59 16.05
N ARG A 149 6.22 -8.85 15.65
CA ARG A 149 5.38 -8.05 16.54
C ARG A 149 4.14 -8.80 17.01
N ASN A 150 3.54 -9.57 16.10
CA ASN A 150 2.30 -10.30 16.31
C ASN A 150 2.40 -11.67 15.61
N PRO A 151 2.93 -12.69 16.29
CA PRO A 151 2.99 -14.04 15.72
C PRO A 151 1.60 -14.47 15.25
N CYS A 152 1.44 -14.99 14.02
CA CYS A 152 0.15 -15.29 13.38
C CYS A 152 0.26 -16.41 12.31
N ARG A 153 -0.85 -16.78 11.68
CA ARG A 153 -0.84 -17.61 10.46
C ARG A 153 -0.86 -16.71 9.23
N ILE A 154 0.02 -16.96 8.27
CA ILE A 154 0.15 -16.18 7.03
C ILE A 154 -0.09 -17.13 5.85
N ILE A 155 -1.01 -16.76 4.97
CA ILE A 155 -1.36 -17.52 3.76
C ILE A 155 -1.07 -16.63 2.57
N THR A 156 0.00 -16.90 1.83
CA THR A 156 0.39 -16.12 0.65
C THR A 156 -0.08 -16.82 -0.62
N LEU A 157 -0.82 -16.11 -1.45
CA LEU A 157 -1.29 -16.52 -2.76
C LEU A 157 -0.41 -15.82 -3.80
N CYS A 158 0.41 -16.58 -4.50
CA CYS A 158 1.34 -16.10 -5.51
C CYS A 158 0.82 -16.50 -6.90
N PRO A 159 -0.02 -15.66 -7.56
CA PRO A 159 -0.39 -15.93 -8.93
C PRO A 159 0.85 -15.78 -9.83
N ILE A 160 1.13 -16.81 -10.62
CA ILE A 160 2.27 -16.86 -11.55
C ILE A 160 1.84 -16.95 -12.99
N ALA A 161 2.73 -16.52 -13.87
CA ALA A 161 2.64 -16.75 -15.30
C ALA A 161 2.85 -18.21 -15.69
N GLY A 162 2.25 -18.61 -16.82
CA GLY A 162 2.62 -19.84 -17.51
C GLY A 162 1.44 -20.74 -17.83
N GLU A 163 1.76 -21.99 -18.14
CA GLU A 163 0.76 -23.04 -18.28
C GLU A 163 0.21 -23.43 -16.91
N ASP A 164 -1.04 -23.84 -16.90
CA ASP A 164 -1.71 -24.27 -15.68
C ASP A 164 -1.25 -25.68 -15.29
N GLU A 165 -0.22 -25.76 -14.46
CA GLU A 165 0.32 -27.00 -13.87
C GLU A 165 -0.35 -27.35 -12.52
N GLY A 166 -1.43 -26.68 -12.15
CA GLY A 166 -2.03 -26.76 -10.83
C GLY A 166 -1.39 -25.81 -9.80
N VAL A 167 -1.69 -26.03 -8.52
CA VAL A 167 -1.18 -25.21 -7.41
C VAL A 167 -0.10 -25.98 -6.65
N LYS A 168 1.07 -25.36 -6.52
CA LYS A 168 2.16 -25.80 -5.64
C LYS A 168 1.92 -25.22 -4.25
N ALA A 169 2.07 -26.05 -3.21
CA ALA A 169 1.93 -25.63 -1.83
C ALA A 169 3.24 -25.83 -1.07
N GLN A 170 3.60 -24.83 -0.27
CA GLN A 170 4.73 -24.89 0.66
C GLN A 170 4.25 -24.51 2.06
N VAL A 171 4.81 -25.17 3.07
CA VAL A 171 4.61 -24.78 4.47
C VAL A 171 5.94 -24.57 5.18
N SER A 172 5.96 -23.59 6.06
CA SER A 172 7.09 -23.30 6.95
C SER A 172 6.61 -22.74 8.28
N ALA A 173 7.48 -22.79 9.28
CA ALA A 173 7.20 -22.28 10.62
C ALA A 173 8.41 -21.59 11.21
N TYR A 174 8.20 -20.36 11.69
CA TYR A 174 9.26 -19.50 12.21
C TYR A 174 8.84 -18.84 13.53
N CYS A 175 9.77 -18.70 14.47
CA CYS A 175 9.54 -18.14 15.78
C CYS A 175 10.38 -16.89 16.00
N PRO A 176 9.81 -15.72 16.32
CA PRO A 176 10.60 -14.59 16.76
C PRO A 176 11.28 -14.90 18.11
N ILE A 177 12.60 -14.70 18.17
CA ILE A 177 13.39 -14.84 19.39
C ILE A 177 13.33 -13.50 20.14
N GLN A 178 12.41 -13.39 21.09
CA GLN A 178 12.40 -12.25 22.02
C GLN A 178 13.39 -12.51 23.15
N LYS A 179 14.20 -11.51 23.53
CA LYS A 179 15.21 -11.60 24.61
C LYS A 179 14.62 -11.77 26.03
N GLN A 180 13.32 -12.06 26.16
CA GLN A 180 12.66 -12.27 27.45
C GLN A 180 12.56 -13.76 27.81
N SER A 181 12.62 -14.02 29.11
CA SER A 181 12.79 -15.32 29.78
C SER A 181 11.61 -16.31 29.66
N SER A 182 10.88 -16.32 28.55
CA SER A 182 9.88 -17.36 28.28
C SER A 182 10.60 -18.64 27.84
N SER A 183 10.27 -19.77 28.47
CA SER A 183 10.75 -21.09 28.07
C SER A 183 10.06 -21.63 26.81
N THR A 184 8.97 -20.98 26.37
CA THR A 184 8.17 -21.41 25.22
C THR A 184 8.12 -20.31 24.16
N LEU A 185 8.42 -20.67 22.92
CA LEU A 185 8.35 -19.79 21.75
C LEU A 185 6.94 -19.80 21.16
N VAL A 186 6.45 -18.65 20.73
CA VAL A 186 5.19 -18.52 19.98
C VAL A 186 5.54 -18.25 18.52
N CYS A 187 5.06 -19.10 17.62
CA CYS A 187 5.59 -19.18 16.27
C CYS A 187 4.51 -19.00 15.20
N CYS A 188 4.92 -18.43 14.06
CA CYS A 188 4.06 -18.24 12.91
C CYS A 188 4.01 -19.48 12.02
N GLU A 189 2.88 -19.66 11.36
CA GLU A 189 2.69 -20.62 10.27
C GLU A 189 2.67 -19.85 8.96
N TYR A 190 3.42 -20.32 7.97
CA TYR A 190 3.43 -19.75 6.63
C TYR A 190 2.97 -20.82 5.67
N ILE A 191 1.97 -20.47 4.85
CA ILE A 191 1.42 -21.31 3.80
C ILE A 191 1.55 -20.53 2.50
N THR A 192 2.39 -20.98 1.58
CA THR A 192 2.55 -20.35 0.26
C THR A 192 1.87 -21.21 -0.79
N LEU A 193 0.95 -20.61 -1.55
CA LEU A 193 0.21 -21.25 -2.63
C LEU A 193 0.55 -20.55 -3.94
N THR A 194 1.24 -21.26 -4.83
CA THR A 194 1.73 -20.73 -6.09
C THR A 194 1.07 -21.45 -7.27
N GLY A 195 0.47 -20.69 -8.18
CA GLY A 195 -0.18 -21.25 -9.37
C GLY A 195 -0.70 -20.15 -10.28
N THR A 196 -1.26 -20.48 -11.44
CA THR A 196 -1.93 -19.47 -12.28
C THR A 196 -3.16 -18.90 -11.54
N THR A 197 -3.65 -17.73 -11.95
CA THR A 197 -4.88 -17.13 -11.38
C THR A 197 -6.04 -18.13 -11.40
N THR A 198 -6.24 -18.84 -12.51
CA THR A 198 -7.27 -19.87 -12.66
C THR A 198 -7.05 -21.06 -11.72
N ALA A 199 -5.79 -21.48 -11.51
CA ALA A 199 -5.48 -22.56 -10.58
C ALA A 199 -5.79 -22.18 -9.13
N LEU A 200 -5.44 -20.95 -8.72
CA LEU A 200 -5.74 -20.41 -7.39
C LEU A 200 -7.25 -20.21 -7.18
N GLU A 201 -7.98 -19.77 -8.21
CA GLU A 201 -9.45 -19.70 -8.18
C GLU A 201 -10.10 -21.07 -7.94
N ARG A 202 -9.60 -22.14 -8.58
CA ARG A 202 -10.12 -23.51 -8.37
C ARG A 202 -10.00 -23.97 -6.93
N ILE A 203 -8.92 -23.62 -6.24
CA ILE A 203 -8.73 -23.94 -4.82
C ILE A 203 -9.30 -22.85 -3.90
N GLY A 204 -9.98 -21.84 -4.43
CA GLY A 204 -10.51 -20.71 -3.66
C GLY A 204 -11.43 -21.15 -2.52
N GLY A 205 -12.13 -22.28 -2.65
CA GLY A 205 -12.94 -22.85 -1.57
C GLY A 205 -12.13 -23.50 -0.43
N MET A 206 -10.88 -23.91 -0.69
CA MET A 206 -9.99 -24.51 0.31
C MET A 206 -9.31 -23.42 1.17
N ILE A 207 -9.04 -22.24 0.61
CA ILE A 207 -8.34 -21.16 1.33
C ILE A 207 -9.10 -20.75 2.62
N PRO A 208 -10.44 -20.55 2.61
CA PRO A 208 -11.21 -20.31 3.83
C PRO A 208 -11.11 -21.42 4.88
N ALA A 209 -10.86 -22.68 4.47
CA ALA A 209 -10.71 -23.80 5.38
C ALA A 209 -9.35 -23.80 6.11
N LEU A 210 -8.35 -23.11 5.55
CA LEU A 210 -7.05 -22.88 6.18
C LEU A 210 -7.07 -21.71 7.18
N LEU A 211 -8.18 -20.97 7.28
CA LEU A 211 -8.32 -19.88 8.25
C LEU A 211 -8.60 -20.44 9.65
N ILE A 212 -7.97 -19.86 10.66
CA ILE A 212 -8.21 -20.29 12.05
C ILE A 212 -9.56 -19.76 12.52
N GLY A 213 -10.44 -20.67 12.96
CA GLY A 213 -11.77 -20.32 13.48
C GLY A 213 -11.70 -19.47 14.75
N GLY A 214 -12.62 -18.51 14.89
CA GLY A 214 -12.71 -17.65 16.07
C GLY A 214 -11.65 -16.54 16.19
N LEU A 215 -10.69 -16.47 15.26
CA LEU A 215 -9.67 -15.41 15.22
C LEU A 215 -9.99 -14.35 14.15
N PRO A 216 -9.49 -13.10 14.33
CA PRO A 216 -9.48 -12.09 13.28
C PRO A 216 -8.78 -12.56 12.00
N LYS A 217 -9.29 -12.11 10.86
CA LYS A 217 -8.83 -12.48 9.52
C LYS A 217 -8.64 -11.23 8.68
N PHE A 218 -7.49 -11.08 8.07
CA PHE A 218 -7.16 -9.92 7.25
C PHE A 218 -6.83 -10.39 5.84
N LEU A 219 -7.33 -9.69 4.83
CA LEU A 219 -6.93 -9.88 3.45
C LEU A 219 -6.07 -8.69 3.04
N TRP A 220 -4.78 -8.90 2.76
CA TRP A 220 -3.96 -7.91 2.10
C TRP A 220 -3.90 -8.20 0.60
N TRP A 221 -4.55 -7.34 -0.19
CA TRP A 221 -4.64 -7.47 -1.63
C TRP A 221 -3.61 -6.54 -2.28
N LYS A 222 -2.44 -7.10 -2.66
CA LYS A 222 -1.31 -6.34 -3.24
C LYS A 222 -1.48 -6.12 -4.75
N ALA A 223 -2.71 -5.79 -5.16
CA ALA A 223 -3.10 -5.48 -6.54
C ALA A 223 -4.25 -4.46 -6.50
N THR A 224 -4.70 -3.97 -7.66
CA THR A 224 -5.99 -3.25 -7.69
C THR A 224 -7.11 -4.26 -7.35
N PRO A 225 -7.95 -4.01 -6.33
CA PRO A 225 -9.04 -4.92 -6.01
C PRO A 225 -10.10 -4.86 -7.11
N ASP A 226 -10.49 -6.03 -7.61
CA ASP A 226 -11.55 -6.14 -8.62
C ASP A 226 -12.78 -6.78 -7.98
N SER A 227 -13.87 -6.01 -7.95
CA SER A 227 -15.17 -6.47 -7.47
C SER A 227 -15.77 -7.58 -8.33
N GLN A 228 -15.21 -7.94 -9.49
CA GLN A 228 -15.64 -9.08 -10.30
C GLN A 228 -14.76 -10.32 -10.14
N ASN A 229 -13.57 -10.18 -9.58
CA ASN A 229 -12.66 -11.30 -9.34
C ASN A 229 -13.27 -12.29 -8.32
N PRO A 230 -13.55 -13.56 -8.71
CA PRO A 230 -14.20 -14.53 -7.84
C PRO A 230 -13.39 -14.89 -6.58
N LEU A 231 -12.07 -14.92 -6.71
CA LEU A 231 -11.16 -15.18 -5.59
C LEU A 231 -11.21 -14.01 -4.60
N PHE A 232 -11.10 -12.77 -5.10
CA PHE A 232 -11.23 -11.57 -4.27
C PHE A 232 -12.56 -11.53 -3.52
N LYS A 233 -13.70 -11.66 -4.22
CA LYS A 233 -15.05 -11.70 -3.60
C LYS A 233 -15.13 -12.70 -2.46
N ARG A 234 -14.62 -13.91 -2.69
CA ARG A 234 -14.67 -14.99 -1.72
C ARG A 234 -13.83 -14.69 -0.49
N LEU A 235 -12.61 -14.19 -0.68
CA LEU A 235 -11.69 -13.87 0.42
C LEU A 235 -12.15 -12.65 1.20
N ALA A 236 -12.60 -11.60 0.52
CA ALA A 236 -13.16 -10.40 1.13
C ALA A 236 -14.38 -10.73 2.02
N ALA A 237 -15.24 -11.65 1.58
CA ALA A 237 -16.43 -12.06 2.34
C ALA A 237 -16.13 -12.83 3.64
N VAL A 238 -14.93 -13.43 3.78
CA VAL A 238 -14.55 -14.21 4.97
C VAL A 238 -13.55 -13.49 5.88
N CYS A 239 -13.04 -12.33 5.46
CA CYS A 239 -12.09 -11.52 6.22
C CYS A 239 -12.78 -10.35 6.94
N ASN A 240 -12.23 -9.94 8.08
CA ASN A 240 -12.71 -8.82 8.88
C ASN A 240 -12.28 -7.46 8.31
N ASN A 241 -11.23 -7.43 7.50
CA ASN A 241 -10.73 -6.23 6.85
C ASN A 241 -10.01 -6.60 5.54
N VAL A 242 -10.21 -5.79 4.50
CA VAL A 242 -9.50 -5.85 3.22
C VAL A 242 -8.55 -4.67 3.15
N ILE A 243 -7.26 -4.97 3.15
CA ILE A 243 -6.17 -4.01 3.15
C ILE A 243 -5.67 -3.87 1.71
N VAL A 244 -5.55 -2.63 1.25
CA VAL A 244 -4.95 -2.24 -0.04
C VAL A 244 -3.84 -1.22 0.21
N ASP A 245 -3.04 -0.94 -0.81
CA ASP A 245 -2.09 0.18 -0.80
C ASP A 245 -2.25 0.99 -2.08
N SER A 246 -2.98 2.09 -2.01
CA SER A 246 -3.34 2.92 -3.17
C SER A 246 -2.15 3.63 -3.81
N CYS A 247 -0.97 3.66 -3.17
CA CYS A 247 0.26 4.11 -3.83
C CYS A 247 0.68 3.20 -4.99
N ASN A 248 0.18 1.96 -5.03
CA ASN A 248 0.47 0.97 -6.08
C ASN A 248 -0.61 0.93 -7.16
N PHE A 249 -1.57 1.87 -7.15
CA PHE A 249 -2.64 1.93 -8.15
C PHE A 249 -2.14 2.41 -9.51
N ASN A 250 -2.72 1.85 -10.57
CA ASN A 250 -2.31 2.12 -11.95
C ASN A 250 -3.05 3.30 -12.54
N SER A 251 -4.33 3.37 -12.22
CA SER A 251 -5.20 4.46 -12.60
C SER A 251 -5.80 4.99 -11.30
N PRO A 252 -5.03 5.73 -10.49
CA PRO A 252 -5.42 6.07 -9.12
C PRO A 252 -6.83 6.66 -9.01
N GLU A 253 -7.23 7.52 -9.95
CA GLU A 253 -8.59 8.08 -9.99
C GLU A 253 -9.67 7.01 -10.16
N LYS A 254 -9.47 6.05 -11.09
CA LYS A 254 -10.43 4.96 -11.33
C LYS A 254 -10.39 3.91 -10.24
N ASP A 255 -9.20 3.59 -9.74
CA ASP A 255 -8.99 2.56 -8.74
C ASP A 255 -9.56 3.02 -7.38
N LEU A 256 -9.50 4.32 -7.06
CA LEU A 256 -10.21 4.91 -5.91
C LEU A 256 -11.75 4.83 -6.04
N LEU A 257 -12.31 4.95 -7.25
CA LEU A 257 -13.73 4.70 -7.49
C LEU A 257 -14.10 3.25 -7.20
N THR A 258 -13.24 2.31 -7.61
CA THR A 258 -13.43 0.89 -7.28
C THR A 258 -13.42 0.66 -5.76
N LEU A 259 -12.57 1.36 -5.00
CA LEU A 259 -12.63 1.30 -3.54
C LEU A 259 -13.94 1.84 -2.97
N GLN A 260 -14.49 2.93 -3.52
CA GLN A 260 -15.80 3.43 -3.12
C GLN A 260 -16.90 2.38 -3.36
N ASP A 261 -16.93 1.76 -4.54
CA ASP A 261 -17.93 0.73 -4.87
C ASP A 261 -17.86 -0.45 -3.88
N LEU A 262 -16.64 -0.86 -3.50
CA LEU A 262 -16.43 -1.90 -2.50
C LEU A 262 -16.93 -1.47 -1.11
N ALA A 263 -16.62 -0.24 -0.68
CA ALA A 263 -17.13 0.31 0.59
C ALA A 263 -18.67 0.36 0.62
N ASP A 264 -19.31 0.74 -0.49
CA ASP A 264 -20.77 0.81 -0.61
C ASP A 264 -21.43 -0.58 -0.54
N THR A 265 -20.74 -1.61 -1.03
CA THR A 265 -21.19 -3.01 -0.85
C THR A 265 -20.93 -3.57 0.55
N GLY A 266 -20.34 -2.79 1.44
CA GLY A 266 -20.08 -3.15 2.84
C GLY A 266 -18.79 -3.91 3.07
N VAL A 267 -17.86 -3.93 2.11
CA VAL A 267 -16.52 -4.49 2.31
C VAL A 267 -15.77 -3.59 3.31
N PRO A 268 -15.29 -4.12 4.46
CA PRO A 268 -14.49 -3.34 5.39
C PRO A 268 -13.12 -3.09 4.76
N LEU A 269 -12.84 -1.86 4.37
CA LEU A 269 -11.61 -1.47 3.69
C LEU A 269 -10.65 -0.75 4.62
N ALA A 270 -9.37 -0.98 4.38
CA ALA A 270 -8.28 -0.19 4.89
C ALA A 270 -7.27 0.09 3.77
N ASP A 271 -6.78 1.31 3.72
CA ASP A 271 -5.72 1.70 2.79
C ASP A 271 -4.46 2.09 3.55
N LEU A 272 -3.32 1.50 3.20
CA LEU A 272 -2.05 1.85 3.83
C LEU A 272 -1.62 3.27 3.44
N ASN A 273 -1.96 3.74 2.24
CA ASN A 273 -1.63 5.11 1.82
C ASN A 273 -2.43 6.14 2.63
N TRP A 274 -3.69 5.87 2.92
CA TRP A 274 -4.48 6.64 3.89
C TRP A 274 -3.80 6.72 5.26
N ARG A 275 -3.18 5.63 5.74
CA ARG A 275 -2.41 5.64 7.00
C ARG A 275 -1.18 6.55 6.94
N ARG A 276 -0.48 6.62 5.81
CA ARG A 276 0.67 7.52 5.61
C ARG A 276 0.31 9.00 5.78
N LEU A 277 -0.96 9.35 5.52
CA LEU A 277 -1.47 10.71 5.71
C LEU A 277 -1.74 11.10 7.17
N SER A 278 -1.56 10.20 8.15
CA SER A 278 -1.95 10.47 9.54
C SER A 278 -1.28 11.73 10.12
N ALA A 279 0.03 11.90 9.95
CA ALA A 279 0.72 13.10 10.46
C ALA A 279 0.28 14.39 9.74
N TRP A 280 0.02 14.31 8.42
CA TRP A 280 -0.52 15.44 7.66
C TRP A 280 -1.89 15.86 8.18
N GLN A 281 -2.77 14.89 8.43
CA GLN A 281 -4.11 15.13 8.95
C GLN A 281 -4.06 15.69 10.38
N GLU A 282 -3.21 15.12 11.24
CA GLU A 282 -3.04 15.54 12.63
C GLU A 282 -2.50 16.97 12.72
N LEU A 283 -1.40 17.29 12.03
CA LEU A 283 -0.84 18.64 12.04
C LEU A 283 -1.78 19.67 11.40
N THR A 284 -2.48 19.30 10.32
CA THR A 284 -3.50 20.18 9.73
C THR A 284 -4.65 20.44 10.71
N ALA A 285 -5.10 19.45 11.48
CA ALA A 285 -6.14 19.67 12.48
C ALA A 285 -5.63 20.52 13.66
N GLU A 286 -4.43 20.22 14.17
CA GLU A 286 -3.77 20.94 15.26
C GLU A 286 -3.60 22.44 14.92
N ALA A 287 -3.28 22.77 13.66
CA ALA A 287 -3.15 24.14 13.18
C ALA A 287 -4.40 25.01 13.41
N TYR A 288 -5.58 24.39 13.64
CA TYR A 288 -6.84 25.06 13.91
C TYR A 288 -7.41 24.75 15.30
N ASP A 289 -6.60 24.26 16.24
CA ASP A 289 -7.07 23.96 17.60
C ASP A 289 -7.39 25.22 18.42
N ALA A 290 -6.66 26.31 18.17
CA ALA A 290 -6.93 27.60 18.79
C ALA A 290 -8.32 28.13 18.39
N PRO A 291 -9.20 28.56 19.32
CA PRO A 291 -10.56 29.00 19.01
C PRO A 291 -10.66 30.08 17.92
N GLN A 292 -9.73 31.04 17.90
CA GLN A 292 -9.70 32.11 16.90
C GLN A 292 -9.40 31.57 15.50
N ARG A 293 -8.47 30.61 15.38
CA ARG A 293 -8.12 29.98 14.10
C ARG A 293 -9.21 29.02 13.64
N ARG A 294 -9.78 28.23 14.56
CA ARG A 294 -10.95 27.38 14.27
C ARG A 294 -12.11 28.16 13.66
N ALA A 295 -12.41 29.34 14.22
CA ALA A 295 -13.44 30.23 13.69
C ALA A 295 -13.08 30.76 12.28
N ALA A 296 -11.79 31.01 12.02
CA ALA A 296 -11.32 31.47 10.72
C ALA A 296 -11.22 30.36 9.67
N LEU A 297 -11.21 29.06 10.04
CA LEU A 297 -11.07 27.94 9.10
C LEU A 297 -12.11 27.96 7.98
N ARG A 298 -13.36 28.38 8.26
CA ARG A 298 -14.43 28.52 7.26
C ARG A 298 -14.18 29.64 6.23
N GLN A 299 -13.15 30.48 6.44
CA GLN A 299 -12.74 31.52 5.49
C GLN A 299 -11.76 31.01 4.44
N VAL A 300 -11.19 29.80 4.60
CA VAL A 300 -10.31 29.20 3.58
C VAL A 300 -11.07 29.07 2.26
N ASP A 301 -10.49 29.62 1.19
CA ASP A 301 -11.01 29.58 -0.18
C ASP A 301 -9.96 29.16 -1.20
N ARG A 302 -8.73 28.88 -0.76
CA ARG A 302 -7.64 28.38 -1.59
C ARG A 302 -6.88 27.27 -0.89
N VAL A 303 -6.72 26.16 -1.60
CA VAL A 303 -5.96 24.98 -1.17
C VAL A 303 -4.94 24.66 -2.26
N ASN A 304 -3.66 24.59 -1.92
CA ASN A 304 -2.62 24.09 -2.80
C ASN A 304 -2.00 22.87 -2.14
N ILE A 305 -1.91 21.76 -2.87
CA ILE A 305 -1.29 20.52 -2.42
C ILE A 305 -0.25 20.12 -3.44
N ASP A 306 0.99 20.03 -2.97
CA ASP A 306 2.10 19.54 -3.76
C ASP A 306 2.36 18.10 -3.40
N TYR A 307 2.52 17.27 -4.42
CA TYR A 307 2.88 15.87 -4.25
C TYR A 307 3.94 15.49 -5.28
N GLU A 308 4.68 14.44 -5.01
CA GLU A 308 5.63 13.89 -5.96
C GLU A 308 4.93 13.46 -7.26
N LYS A 309 5.44 13.90 -8.40
CA LYS A 309 4.82 13.56 -9.69
C LYS A 309 4.79 12.05 -9.90
N GLY A 310 3.62 11.52 -10.27
CA GLY A 310 3.40 10.09 -10.41
C GLY A 310 1.99 9.73 -9.96
N ASN A 311 1.85 9.12 -8.78
CA ASN A 311 0.56 8.66 -8.26
C ASN A 311 -0.13 9.77 -7.43
N PRO A 312 -1.27 10.35 -7.88
CA PRO A 312 -1.97 11.39 -7.11
C PRO A 312 -2.82 10.88 -5.93
N ALA A 313 -2.81 9.58 -5.61
CA ALA A 313 -3.72 8.99 -4.62
C ALA A 313 -3.63 9.69 -3.24
N GLN A 314 -2.43 9.99 -2.74
CA GLN A 314 -2.28 10.70 -1.46
C GLN A 314 -2.90 12.10 -1.49
N ALA A 315 -2.64 12.88 -2.56
CA ALA A 315 -3.19 14.23 -2.73
C ALA A 315 -4.72 14.21 -2.82
N LEU A 316 -5.28 13.26 -3.57
CA LEU A 316 -6.73 13.06 -3.67
C LEU A 316 -7.35 12.62 -2.34
N LEU A 317 -6.73 11.67 -1.64
CA LEU A 317 -7.17 11.20 -0.33
C LEU A 317 -7.16 12.33 0.72
N PHE A 318 -6.09 13.13 0.74
CA PHE A 318 -5.96 14.24 1.66
C PHE A 318 -6.97 15.36 1.36
N LEU A 319 -7.13 15.74 0.08
CA LEU A 319 -8.13 16.72 -0.32
C LEU A 319 -9.56 16.23 -0.03
N GLY A 320 -9.84 14.95 -0.28
CA GLY A 320 -11.11 14.30 0.04
C GLY A 320 -11.43 14.36 1.53
N TRP A 321 -10.44 14.11 2.38
CA TRP A 321 -10.57 14.27 3.83
C TRP A 321 -10.89 15.70 4.24
N LEU A 322 -10.13 16.67 3.75
CA LEU A 322 -10.33 18.09 4.09
C LEU A 322 -11.72 18.56 3.65
N ALA A 323 -12.10 18.28 2.40
CA ALA A 323 -13.39 18.64 1.84
C ALA A 323 -14.56 17.95 2.56
N SER A 324 -14.40 16.68 2.95
CA SER A 324 -15.38 15.94 3.75
C SER A 324 -15.61 16.60 5.11
N ARG A 325 -14.53 16.95 5.83
CA ARG A 325 -14.63 17.62 7.15
C ARG A 325 -15.19 19.03 7.09
N LEU A 326 -14.94 19.75 5.99
CA LEU A 326 -15.42 21.12 5.79
C LEU A 326 -16.72 21.21 5.00
N GLU A 327 -17.32 20.07 4.67
CA GLU A 327 -18.63 19.96 4.02
C GLU A 327 -18.65 20.71 2.67
N TRP A 328 -17.60 20.49 1.90
CA TRP A 328 -17.41 21.05 0.57
C TRP A 328 -17.94 20.09 -0.50
N GLU A 329 -18.67 20.62 -1.46
CA GLU A 329 -19.19 19.86 -2.61
C GLU A 329 -18.43 20.25 -3.88
N PRO A 330 -17.86 19.29 -4.63
CA PRO A 330 -17.13 19.58 -5.86
C PRO A 330 -18.09 20.00 -6.97
N VAL A 331 -17.68 21.00 -7.77
CA VAL A 331 -18.48 21.55 -8.88
C VAL A 331 -17.72 21.64 -10.20
N SER A 332 -16.39 21.58 -10.17
CA SER A 332 -15.55 21.57 -11.38
C SER A 332 -14.32 20.70 -11.14
N TYR A 333 -13.87 20.02 -12.20
CA TYR A 333 -12.63 19.26 -12.24
C TYR A 333 -11.94 19.52 -13.58
N GLN A 334 -10.66 19.87 -13.56
CA GLN A 334 -9.83 20.06 -14.75
C GLN A 334 -8.44 19.50 -14.47
N LYS A 335 -7.90 18.74 -15.43
CA LYS A 335 -6.56 18.16 -15.33
C LYS A 335 -5.74 18.54 -16.56
N GLU A 336 -4.55 19.03 -16.31
CA GLU A 336 -3.55 19.37 -17.31
C GLU A 336 -2.27 18.58 -17.02
N SER A 337 -1.78 17.85 -18.02
CA SER A 337 -0.53 17.10 -17.91
C SER A 337 0.54 17.76 -18.79
N GLY A 338 1.71 18.00 -18.20
CA GLY A 338 2.88 18.58 -18.85
C GLY A 338 4.13 18.30 -18.03
N ASP A 339 5.01 19.29 -17.89
CA ASP A 339 6.16 19.18 -16.99
C ASP A 339 5.71 18.97 -15.53
N TYR A 340 4.61 19.60 -15.14
CA TYR A 340 3.85 19.33 -13.93
C TYR A 340 2.53 18.62 -14.27
N ASP A 341 2.02 17.81 -13.35
CA ASP A 341 0.65 17.31 -13.44
C ASP A 341 -0.24 18.18 -12.55
N ILE A 342 -0.99 19.10 -13.16
CA ILE A 342 -1.84 20.06 -12.43
C ILE A 342 -3.29 19.60 -12.49
N THR A 343 -3.90 19.43 -11.33
CA THR A 343 -5.32 19.15 -11.18
C THR A 343 -6.00 20.29 -10.44
N ASN A 344 -6.89 21.00 -11.13
CA ASN A 344 -7.70 22.08 -10.58
C ASN A 344 -9.11 21.59 -10.25
N ILE A 345 -9.52 21.75 -9.00
CA ILE A 345 -10.83 21.34 -8.50
C ILE A 345 -11.47 22.56 -7.84
N VAL A 346 -12.72 22.86 -8.19
CA VAL A 346 -13.51 23.90 -7.52
C VAL A 346 -14.56 23.23 -6.65
N PHE A 347 -14.64 23.65 -5.40
CA PHE A 347 -15.68 23.25 -4.47
C PHE A 347 -16.57 24.43 -4.09
N VAL A 348 -17.75 24.13 -3.56
CA VAL A 348 -18.66 25.09 -2.95
C VAL A 348 -18.97 24.63 -1.52
N SER A 349 -18.84 25.54 -0.55
CA SER A 349 -19.26 25.28 0.83
C SER A 349 -20.76 25.45 1.01
N LYS A 350 -21.30 25.03 2.16
CA LYS A 350 -22.70 25.30 2.55
C LYS A 350 -23.08 26.79 2.47
N ASP A 351 -22.12 27.67 2.74
CA ASP A 351 -22.31 29.13 2.73
C ASP A 351 -22.13 29.73 1.33
N GLN A 352 -22.15 28.91 0.27
CA GLN A 352 -21.97 29.30 -1.14
C GLN A 352 -20.62 29.95 -1.46
N ARG A 353 -19.61 29.79 -0.59
CA ARG A 353 -18.24 30.20 -0.88
C ARG A 353 -17.62 29.22 -1.86
N GLN A 354 -16.96 29.74 -2.90
CA GLN A 354 -16.13 28.92 -3.79
C GLN A 354 -14.75 28.69 -3.17
N ILE A 355 -14.25 27.47 -3.27
CA ILE A 355 -12.93 27.07 -2.83
C ILE A 355 -12.18 26.52 -4.04
N ALA A 356 -11.06 27.15 -4.38
CA ALA A 356 -10.18 26.67 -5.43
C ALA A 356 -9.12 25.74 -4.82
N ALA A 357 -9.07 24.50 -5.27
CA ALA A 357 -8.06 23.53 -4.89
C ALA A 357 -7.19 23.19 -6.10
N GLU A 358 -5.87 23.25 -5.92
CA GLU A 358 -4.88 22.86 -6.91
C GLU A 358 -4.04 21.71 -6.35
N LEU A 359 -3.97 20.60 -7.07
CA LEU A 359 -3.03 19.51 -6.80
C LEU A 359 -1.93 19.58 -7.85
N ALA A 360 -0.67 19.70 -7.44
CA ALA A 360 0.47 19.80 -8.33
C ALA A 360 1.42 18.62 -8.15
N GLY A 361 1.50 17.76 -9.16
CA GLY A 361 2.51 16.70 -9.28
C GLY A 361 3.85 17.30 -9.69
N VAL A 362 4.79 17.34 -8.75
CA VAL A 362 6.08 18.02 -8.84
C VAL A 362 7.16 17.03 -9.27
N PRO A 363 7.90 17.31 -10.36
CA PRO A 363 9.13 16.59 -10.63
C PRO A 363 10.14 16.86 -9.51
N VAL A 364 10.54 15.82 -8.79
CA VAL A 364 11.59 15.89 -7.77
C VAL A 364 12.87 15.26 -8.29
N ALA A 365 14.02 15.76 -7.82
CA ALA A 365 15.33 15.24 -8.24
C ALA A 365 15.65 13.89 -7.58
N ASP A 366 15.14 13.68 -6.36
CA ASP A 366 15.25 12.43 -5.61
C ASP A 366 13.84 11.89 -5.39
N ILE A 367 13.54 10.77 -6.04
CA ILE A 367 12.23 10.11 -5.96
C ILE A 367 12.23 9.27 -4.68
N GLY A 368 11.26 9.52 -3.80
CA GLY A 368 11.14 8.79 -2.53
C GLY A 368 10.87 7.30 -2.73
N GLU A 369 10.92 6.50 -1.65
CA GLU A 369 10.57 5.08 -1.74
C GLU A 369 9.10 4.86 -2.17
N ILE A 370 8.22 5.84 -1.90
CA ILE A 370 6.79 5.82 -2.23
C ILE A 370 6.48 6.94 -3.22
N VAL A 371 6.25 6.56 -4.48
CA VAL A 371 5.86 7.51 -5.52
C VAL A 371 4.53 8.17 -5.17
N GLY A 372 4.48 9.50 -5.28
CA GLY A 372 3.24 10.26 -5.08
C GLY A 372 3.06 10.82 -3.68
N ASP A 373 4.12 10.81 -2.87
CA ASP A 373 4.07 11.34 -1.51
C ASP A 373 3.75 12.84 -1.47
N LEU A 374 3.01 13.26 -0.44
CA LEU A 374 2.78 14.67 -0.18
C LEU A 374 4.08 15.39 0.16
N ILE A 375 4.27 16.55 -0.48
CA ILE A 375 5.43 17.43 -0.29
C ILE A 375 5.03 18.66 0.53
N ALA A 376 3.91 19.28 0.17
CA ALA A 376 3.46 20.51 0.81
C ALA A 376 1.95 20.70 0.75
N LEU A 377 1.41 21.40 1.74
CA LEU A 377 0.04 21.85 1.84
C LEU A 377 0.04 23.35 2.16
N ARG A 378 -0.80 24.11 1.46
CA ARG A 378 -1.10 25.50 1.79
C ARG A 378 -2.58 25.73 1.81
N LEU A 379 -3.07 26.26 2.93
CA LEU A 379 -4.44 26.74 3.12
C LEU A 379 -4.40 28.25 3.24
N SER A 380 -5.19 28.95 2.42
CA SER A 380 -5.25 30.41 2.44
C SER A 380 -6.66 30.94 2.16
N SER A 381 -6.85 32.23 2.41
CA SER A 381 -8.11 32.95 2.18
C SER A 381 -7.84 34.21 1.36
N SER A 382 -8.79 34.61 0.54
CA SER A 382 -8.80 35.94 -0.07
C SER A 382 -9.08 37.05 0.96
N ASN A 383 -9.59 36.70 2.15
CA ASN A 383 -9.74 37.61 3.28
C ASN A 383 -8.42 37.69 4.06
N THR A 384 -7.67 38.78 3.89
CA THR A 384 -6.35 38.98 4.52
C THR A 384 -6.40 39.11 6.04
N GLU A 385 -7.56 39.40 6.62
CA GLU A 385 -7.77 39.48 8.08
C GLU A 385 -8.11 38.12 8.69
N ALA A 386 -8.39 37.10 7.87
CA ALA A 386 -8.70 35.77 8.36
C ALA A 386 -7.40 35.08 8.84
N ASN A 387 -7.35 34.77 10.14
CA ASN A 387 -6.25 34.02 10.74
C ASN A 387 -6.37 32.51 10.43
N CYS A 388 -6.41 32.15 9.15
CA CYS A 388 -6.54 30.78 8.68
C CYS A 388 -5.42 30.34 7.73
N GLY A 389 -4.45 31.22 7.45
CA GLY A 389 -3.26 30.86 6.68
C GLY A 389 -2.48 29.75 7.37
N THR A 390 -2.23 28.66 6.66
CA THR A 390 -1.47 27.50 7.16
C THR A 390 -0.61 26.94 6.05
N VAL A 391 0.68 26.72 6.33
CA VAL A 391 1.60 26.02 5.43
C VAL A 391 2.22 24.85 6.19
N ILE A 392 2.18 23.68 5.55
CA ILE A 392 2.75 22.44 6.06
C ILE A 392 3.61 21.81 4.95
N CYS A 393 4.81 21.34 5.28
CA CYS A 393 5.78 20.80 4.31
C CYS A 393 6.68 19.73 4.96
N THR A 394 7.20 18.81 4.15
CA THR A 394 8.15 17.76 4.58
C THR A 394 9.59 18.26 4.69
N GLU A 395 10.01 19.12 3.76
CA GLU A 395 11.37 19.66 3.71
C GLU A 395 11.39 21.17 3.40
N THR A 396 12.48 21.83 3.80
CA THR A 396 12.69 23.28 3.61
C THR A 396 12.51 23.71 2.14
N GLY A 397 12.89 22.87 1.17
CA GLY A 397 12.71 23.12 -0.26
C GLY A 397 11.24 23.20 -0.68
N GLY A 398 10.39 22.31 -0.16
CA GLY A 398 8.94 22.34 -0.37
C GLY A 398 8.30 23.58 0.26
N CYS A 399 8.75 23.97 1.46
CA CYS A 399 8.30 25.20 2.12
C CYS A 399 8.65 26.46 1.31
N MET A 400 9.89 26.58 0.82
CA MET A 400 10.33 27.73 0.02
C MET A 400 9.56 27.85 -1.32
N ARG A 401 9.17 26.73 -1.93
CA ARG A 401 8.39 26.76 -3.18
C ARG A 401 6.97 27.29 -2.96
N MET A 402 6.35 26.91 -1.85
CA MET A 402 5.04 27.41 -1.45
C MET A 402 5.06 28.89 -1.05
N GLU A 403 6.18 29.38 -0.49
CA GLU A 403 6.37 30.79 -0.18
C GLU A 403 6.62 31.67 -1.42
N THR A 404 7.27 31.13 -2.44
CA THR A 404 7.62 31.86 -3.67
C THR A 404 6.46 31.99 -4.66
N GLN A 405 5.52 31.04 -4.71
CA GLN A 405 4.34 31.10 -5.59
C GLN A 405 3.19 31.99 -5.07
N GLY A 406 3.28 32.56 -3.87
CA GLY A 406 2.14 33.27 -3.29
C GLY A 406 2.48 34.22 -2.18
N GLY A 407 3.37 35.18 -2.44
CA GLY A 407 3.62 36.34 -1.58
C GLY A 407 3.89 35.94 -0.14
N ALA A 408 5.14 35.61 0.17
CA ALA A 408 5.65 35.69 1.52
C ALA A 408 5.39 37.10 2.06
N GLN A 409 4.23 37.33 2.71
CA GLN A 409 3.84 38.41 3.65
C GLN A 409 2.31 38.40 3.82
N SER A 410 1.76 37.56 4.71
CA SER A 410 0.68 37.93 5.64
C SER A 410 0.18 36.74 6.49
N ALA A 411 0.65 36.67 7.74
CA ALA A 411 -0.01 36.08 8.91
C ALA A 411 -0.47 34.59 8.87
N GLY A 412 0.38 33.67 8.41
CA GLY A 412 0.11 32.22 8.49
C GLY A 412 0.83 31.50 9.65
N LEU A 413 0.27 30.36 10.10
CA LEU A 413 1.00 29.38 10.92
C LEU A 413 1.85 28.50 9.98
N PHE A 414 3.09 28.26 10.37
CA PHE A 414 4.01 27.38 9.68
C PHE A 414 4.30 26.17 10.55
N GLN A 415 4.11 24.98 9.98
CA GLN A 415 4.44 23.72 10.64
C GLN A 415 5.25 22.85 9.69
N GLN A 416 6.18 22.08 10.23
CA GLN A 416 6.93 21.09 9.48
C GLN A 416 6.46 19.71 9.90
N VAL A 417 6.13 18.87 8.92
CA VAL A 417 5.87 17.44 9.14
C VAL A 417 7.20 16.73 8.93
N ASN A 418 7.65 15.94 9.90
CA ASN A 418 8.66 14.93 9.56
C ASN A 418 7.99 13.90 8.67
N SER A 419 8.51 13.69 7.46
CA SER A 419 7.86 12.81 6.48
C SER A 419 7.63 11.42 7.06
N LEU A 420 6.38 10.97 7.08
CA LEU A 420 6.04 9.58 7.39
C LEU A 420 6.33 8.64 6.20
N ALA A 421 6.76 9.18 5.06
CA ALA A 421 7.21 8.42 3.88
C ALA A 421 8.27 7.38 4.18
N GLU A 422 9.08 7.59 5.22
CA GLU A 422 10.12 6.66 5.67
C GLU A 422 9.54 5.40 6.36
N GLN A 423 8.23 5.37 6.65
CA GLN A 423 7.59 4.19 7.22
C GLN A 423 7.23 3.19 6.14
N LYS A 424 8.04 2.13 6.07
CA LYS A 424 7.82 1.04 5.13
C LYS A 424 6.43 0.38 5.31
N PRO A 425 5.80 -0.16 4.23
CA PRO A 425 4.46 -0.73 4.27
C PRO A 425 4.26 -1.79 5.37
N GLU A 426 5.31 -2.52 5.71
CA GLU A 426 5.31 -3.59 6.72
C GLU A 426 5.02 -3.05 8.12
N PHE A 427 5.56 -1.87 8.43
CA PHE A 427 5.32 -1.18 9.68
C PHE A 427 3.85 -0.78 9.80
N LEU A 428 3.32 -0.14 8.75
CA LEU A 428 1.92 0.30 8.70
C LEU A 428 0.96 -0.88 8.75
N LEU A 429 1.27 -1.96 8.04
CA LEU A 429 0.49 -3.18 8.07
C LEU A 429 0.47 -3.80 9.46
N SER A 430 1.61 -3.81 10.18
CA SER A 430 1.68 -4.30 11.56
C SER A 430 0.79 -3.51 12.54
N GLN A 431 0.58 -2.21 12.28
CA GLN A 431 -0.37 -1.39 13.02
C GLN A 431 -1.81 -1.64 12.57
N GLN A 432 -2.03 -1.80 11.25
CA GLN A 432 -3.36 -2.01 10.69
C GLN A 432 -3.97 -3.32 11.19
N VAL A 433 -3.22 -4.41 11.30
CA VAL A 433 -3.73 -5.71 11.80
C VAL A 433 -4.13 -5.69 13.28
N GLN A 434 -3.87 -4.60 14.00
CA GLN A 434 -4.36 -4.39 15.38
C GLN A 434 -5.76 -3.75 15.41
N ARG A 435 -6.29 -3.31 14.26
CA ARG A 435 -7.60 -2.65 14.12
C ARG A 435 -8.39 -3.30 13.00
N TRP A 436 -9.68 -3.54 13.22
CA TRP A 436 -10.57 -4.09 12.20
C TRP A 436 -11.94 -3.45 12.27
N GLY A 437 -12.64 -3.46 11.14
CA GLY A 437 -13.90 -2.77 10.94
C GLY A 437 -13.79 -1.59 9.97
N ARG A 438 -14.89 -0.87 9.84
CA ARG A 438 -15.03 0.24 8.88
C ARG A 438 -14.31 1.50 9.37
N GLU A 439 -13.61 2.16 8.47
CA GLU A 439 -12.93 3.43 8.74
C GLU A 439 -13.77 4.60 8.23
N ALA A 440 -14.64 5.15 9.08
CA ALA A 440 -15.62 6.17 8.68
C ALA A 440 -14.98 7.40 8.00
N LEU A 441 -13.85 7.91 8.54
CA LEU A 441 -13.17 9.06 7.94
C LEU A 441 -12.64 8.75 6.54
N PHE A 442 -12.16 7.52 6.30
CA PHE A 442 -11.68 7.09 4.99
C PHE A 442 -12.84 6.96 4.00
N GLU A 443 -13.92 6.27 4.39
CA GLU A 443 -15.11 6.10 3.54
C GLU A 443 -15.78 7.43 3.19
N GLU A 444 -15.93 8.35 4.16
CA GLU A 444 -16.46 9.70 3.92
C GLU A 444 -15.56 10.53 2.99
N SER A 445 -14.25 10.28 2.99
CA SER A 445 -13.30 10.95 2.07
C SER A 445 -13.41 10.38 0.66
N LEU A 446 -13.54 9.06 0.51
CA LEU A 446 -13.79 8.39 -0.77
C LEU A 446 -15.08 8.88 -1.44
N GLN A 447 -16.12 9.17 -0.65
CA GLN A 447 -17.38 9.70 -1.19
C GLN A 447 -17.19 11.06 -1.87
N VAL A 448 -16.41 11.96 -1.26
CA VAL A 448 -16.10 13.26 -1.85
C VAL A 448 -15.23 13.09 -3.09
N ILE A 449 -14.20 12.25 -3.04
CA ILE A 449 -13.35 11.94 -4.20
C ILE A 449 -14.21 11.42 -5.35
N THR A 450 -15.14 10.50 -5.07
CA THR A 450 -16.04 9.93 -6.07
C THR A 450 -16.93 10.99 -6.71
N LYS A 451 -17.49 11.91 -5.93
CA LYS A 451 -18.26 13.04 -6.49
C LYS A 451 -17.38 13.91 -7.39
N THR A 452 -16.14 14.17 -6.98
CA THR A 452 -15.17 14.95 -7.77
C THR A 452 -14.83 14.24 -9.08
N MET A 453 -14.53 12.94 -9.05
CA MET A 453 -14.15 12.16 -10.24
C MET A 453 -15.31 11.99 -11.23
N LYS A 454 -16.58 12.10 -10.79
CA LYS A 454 -17.75 12.11 -11.68
C LYS A 454 -17.89 13.40 -12.51
N LEU A 455 -17.06 14.40 -12.26
CA LEU A 455 -16.98 15.65 -13.02
C LEU A 455 -15.92 15.60 -14.15
N LEU A 456 -15.09 14.55 -14.17
CA LEU A 456 -14.20 14.21 -15.29
C LEU A 456 -15.03 13.77 -16.50
#